data_AF-A0A524GS47-F1
#
_entry.id   AF-A0A524GS47-F1
#
_cell.length_a   1.000
_cell.length_b   1.000
_cell.length_c   1.000
_cell.angle_alpha   90.00
_cell.angle_beta   90.00
_cell.angle_gamma   90.00
#
_symmetry.space_group_name_H-M   'P 1'
#
loop_
_entity.id
_entity.type
_entity.pdbx_description
1 polymer ?
#
loop_
_entity_poly.entity_id
_entity_poly.type
_entity_poly.pdbx_seq_one_letter_code
_entity_poly.pdbx_strand_id
1 'polypeptide(L)'
;MSRVYRLIVTAALLTFATTALPAAAQLSLQWIVPAAANVAGINGADWHTDLALHNPHSFQLPVMVQFLPSDTDNRVADTLALSLEPWATFNLWDVLGPEYFAVRGTGSILIIADLSLSCDLVTDCEFLVTSRTYTINPAGEGGEFGQTIPGSSTWQGIDWDSLGYAAGILNDGLYFRSNIGIASWSEDWTSVEVDVQDADGVIVESLTLEVPPYG
;
A
#
# COMPACT_ATOMS: atom_id res chain seq x y z
N MET A 1 -68.42 -2.38 33.94
CA MET A 1 -68.03 -1.76 32.66
C MET A 1 -66.61 -1.20 32.78
N SER A 2 -65.58 -1.99 32.49
CA SER A 2 -64.18 -1.53 32.49
C SER A 2 -63.68 -1.43 31.05
N ARG A 3 -63.34 -0.21 30.59
CA ARG A 3 -62.76 0.03 29.27
C ARG A 3 -61.27 -0.33 29.29
N VAL A 4 -60.87 -1.27 28.43
CA VAL A 4 -59.46 -1.57 28.16
C VAL A 4 -58.97 -0.62 27.07
N TYR A 5 -57.99 0.24 27.39
CA TYR A 5 -57.30 1.06 26.39
C TYR A 5 -56.14 0.25 25.80
N ARG A 6 -56.18 0.00 24.49
CA ARG A 6 -55.06 -0.57 23.74
C ARG A 6 -54.06 0.55 23.46
N LEU A 7 -52.86 0.46 24.04
CA LEU A 7 -51.71 1.25 23.60
C LEU A 7 -51.29 0.76 22.21
N ILE A 8 -51.36 1.64 21.21
CA ILE A 8 -50.72 1.43 19.91
C ILE A 8 -49.34 2.08 20.03
N VAL A 9 -48.30 1.26 20.16
CA VAL A 9 -46.91 1.73 20.06
C VAL A 9 -46.54 1.73 18.59
N THR A 10 -46.56 2.91 17.97
CA THR A 10 -46.07 3.09 16.61
C THR A 10 -44.54 3.11 16.66
N ALA A 11 -43.91 2.01 16.27
CA ALA A 11 -42.45 1.96 16.12
C ALA A 11 -42.05 2.83 14.93
N ALA A 12 -41.45 3.99 15.19
CA ALA A 12 -40.82 4.79 14.15
C ALA A 12 -39.50 4.11 13.75
N LEU A 13 -39.46 3.53 12.56
CA LEU A 13 -38.23 3.04 11.96
C LEU A 13 -37.38 4.27 11.57
N LEU A 14 -36.34 4.59 12.37
CA LEU A 14 -35.30 5.52 11.92
C LEU A 14 -34.40 4.77 10.93
N THR A 15 -34.60 5.02 9.64
CA THR A 15 -33.65 4.63 8.61
C THR A 15 -32.46 5.60 8.64
N PHE A 16 -31.34 5.17 9.22
CA PHE A 16 -30.06 5.84 9.00
C PHE A 16 -29.64 5.54 7.56
N ALA A 17 -29.73 6.55 6.69
CA ALA A 17 -29.09 6.48 5.38
C ALA A 17 -27.58 6.57 5.61
N THR A 18 -26.90 5.42 5.64
CA THR A 18 -25.44 5.37 5.53
C THR A 18 -25.09 5.82 4.13
N THR A 19 -24.68 7.08 3.96
CA THR A 19 -24.06 7.55 2.73
C THR A 19 -22.73 6.81 2.61
N ALA A 20 -22.70 5.73 1.85
CA ALA A 20 -21.43 5.13 1.43
C ALA A 20 -20.70 6.19 0.60
N LEU A 21 -19.54 6.66 1.07
CA LEU A 21 -18.65 7.52 0.29
C LEU A 21 -17.93 6.61 -0.72
N PRO A 22 -18.32 6.56 -2.00
CA PRO A 22 -17.89 5.48 -2.87
C PRO A 22 -16.51 5.69 -3.50
N ALA A 23 -15.84 6.83 -3.25
CA ALA A 23 -14.55 7.16 -3.85
C ALA A 23 -13.54 7.75 -2.84
N ALA A 24 -13.98 8.57 -1.87
CA ALA A 24 -13.11 9.10 -0.83
C ALA A 24 -12.45 8.00 0.04
N ALA A 25 -13.04 6.79 0.08
CA ALA A 25 -12.45 5.65 0.78
C ALA A 25 -11.18 5.09 0.08
N GLN A 26 -10.86 5.54 -1.14
CA GLN A 26 -9.72 5.06 -1.92
C GLN A 26 -8.72 6.17 -2.27
N LEU A 27 -8.95 7.40 -1.81
CA LEU A 27 -8.01 8.51 -1.96
C LEU A 27 -7.24 8.71 -0.64
N SER A 28 -6.01 9.17 -0.76
CA SER A 28 -5.21 9.60 0.39
C SER A 28 -4.18 10.62 -0.09
N LEU A 29 -3.77 11.50 0.83
CA LEU A 29 -2.66 12.43 0.62
C LEU A 29 -1.28 11.75 0.75
N GLN A 30 -1.25 10.53 1.29
CA GLN A 30 -0.02 9.77 1.50
C GLN A 30 -0.25 8.26 1.36
N TRP A 31 0.71 7.60 0.72
CA TRP A 31 0.69 6.18 0.41
C TRP A 31 2.06 5.56 0.65
N ILE A 32 2.08 4.34 1.18
CA ILE A 32 3.27 3.50 1.20
C ILE A 32 3.01 2.24 0.37
N VAL A 33 3.95 1.93 -0.52
CA VAL A 33 4.01 0.64 -1.21
C VAL A 33 5.05 -0.19 -0.46
N PRO A 34 4.65 -1.24 0.30
CA PRO A 34 5.54 -1.92 1.24
C PRO A 34 6.51 -2.91 0.59
N ALA A 35 6.36 -3.15 -0.72
CA ALA A 35 7.22 -4.05 -1.46
C ALA A 35 7.49 -3.47 -2.84
N ALA A 36 8.70 -2.96 -3.01
CA ALA A 36 9.30 -2.61 -4.29
C ALA A 36 10.61 -3.40 -4.45
N ALA A 37 10.90 -3.75 -5.70
CA ALA A 37 12.06 -4.54 -6.07
C ALA A 37 12.58 -4.10 -7.44
N ASN A 38 13.90 -4.04 -7.53
CA ASN A 38 14.69 -3.93 -8.76
C ASN A 38 15.95 -4.77 -8.55
N VAL A 39 15.78 -6.08 -8.60
CA VAL A 39 16.80 -7.03 -8.13
C VAL A 39 16.66 -8.39 -8.79
N ALA A 40 17.81 -9.06 -8.99
CA ALA A 40 17.80 -10.45 -9.44
C ALA A 40 17.28 -11.35 -8.31
N GLY A 41 16.30 -12.19 -8.64
CA GLY A 41 15.77 -13.23 -7.78
C GLY A 41 16.40 -14.60 -8.04
N ILE A 42 15.82 -15.63 -7.42
CA ILE A 42 16.22 -17.02 -7.58
C ILE A 42 15.81 -17.51 -9.00
N ASN A 43 16.55 -18.49 -9.53
CA ASN A 43 16.29 -19.10 -10.85
C ASN A 43 16.34 -18.12 -12.03
N GLY A 44 17.07 -17.01 -11.89
CA GLY A 44 17.26 -16.03 -12.96
C GLY A 44 16.09 -15.05 -13.13
N ALA A 45 15.09 -15.06 -12.25
CA ALA A 45 14.08 -14.01 -12.21
C ALA A 45 14.76 -12.64 -12.05
N ASP A 46 14.27 -11.62 -12.75
CA ASP A 46 14.68 -10.23 -12.52
C ASP A 46 13.45 -9.42 -12.14
N TRP A 47 13.37 -8.98 -10.89
CA TRP A 47 12.21 -8.30 -10.33
C TRP A 47 12.29 -6.81 -10.61
N HIS A 48 11.16 -6.24 -11.00
CA HIS A 48 10.97 -4.80 -11.25
C HIS A 48 9.66 -4.35 -10.62
N THR A 49 9.55 -3.05 -10.35
CA THR A 49 8.34 -2.47 -9.77
C THR A 49 7.91 -1.25 -10.57
N ASP A 50 6.66 -1.24 -10.99
CA ASP A 50 6.04 -0.06 -11.59
C ASP A 50 5.10 0.61 -10.58
N LEU A 51 4.95 1.92 -10.71
CA LEU A 51 3.90 2.68 -10.03
C LEU A 51 2.94 3.29 -11.03
N ALA A 52 1.67 3.35 -10.65
CA ALA A 52 0.65 4.16 -11.31
C ALA A 52 0.05 5.14 -10.29
N LEU A 53 0.18 6.43 -10.58
CA LEU A 53 -0.32 7.54 -9.77
C LEU A 53 -1.45 8.22 -10.53
N HIS A 54 -2.63 8.35 -9.93
CA HIS A 54 -3.76 9.01 -10.57
C HIS A 54 -4.15 10.29 -9.81
N ASN A 55 -4.19 11.40 -10.53
CA ASN A 55 -4.73 12.65 -10.03
C ASN A 55 -6.22 12.76 -10.39
N PRO A 56 -7.13 12.67 -9.41
CA PRO A 56 -8.56 12.77 -9.63
C PRO A 56 -9.06 14.23 -9.66
N HIS A 57 -8.18 15.22 -9.70
CA HIS A 57 -8.55 16.64 -9.62
C HIS A 57 -8.52 17.33 -10.99
N SER A 58 -9.20 18.47 -11.07
CA SER A 58 -9.18 19.35 -12.24
C SER A 58 -7.97 20.30 -12.30
N PHE A 59 -7.05 20.19 -11.34
CA PHE A 59 -5.83 20.99 -11.26
C PHE A 59 -4.62 20.06 -11.16
N GLN A 60 -3.45 20.61 -11.46
CA GLN A 60 -2.19 19.87 -11.38
C GLN A 60 -1.83 19.64 -9.91
N LEU A 61 -1.51 18.38 -9.55
CA LEU A 61 -1.18 17.99 -8.19
C LEU A 61 0.32 17.61 -8.09
N PRO A 62 1.16 18.40 -7.42
CA PRO A 62 2.53 17.99 -7.14
C PRO A 62 2.57 16.94 -6.04
N VAL A 63 3.46 15.96 -6.24
CA VAL A 63 3.68 14.85 -5.32
C VAL A 63 5.17 14.58 -5.20
N MET A 64 5.57 14.01 -4.07
CA MET A 64 6.93 13.57 -3.79
C MET A 64 6.93 12.06 -3.68
N VAL A 65 7.85 11.41 -4.39
CA VAL A 65 8.09 9.97 -4.35
C VAL A 65 9.44 9.73 -3.71
N GLN A 66 9.51 8.86 -2.71
CA GLN A 66 10.73 8.51 -1.99
C GLN A 66 10.94 7.02 -2.01
N PHE A 67 12.14 6.58 -2.38
CA PHE A 67 12.55 5.20 -2.19
C PHE A 67 13.17 5.04 -0.81
N LEU A 68 12.73 3.99 -0.11
CA LEU A 68 13.09 3.69 1.26
C LEU A 68 13.73 2.29 1.25
N PRO A 69 15.06 2.19 1.07
CA PRO A 69 15.76 0.91 1.03
C PRO A 69 15.44 0.03 2.24
N SER A 70 15.33 -1.29 2.01
CA SER A 70 15.22 -2.28 3.09
C SER A 70 16.38 -2.18 4.07
N ASP A 71 16.11 -2.52 5.34
CA ASP A 71 17.11 -2.62 6.41
C ASP A 71 17.94 -1.33 6.64
N THR A 72 17.37 -0.17 6.30
CA THR A 72 18.04 1.14 6.35
C THR A 72 17.21 2.16 7.11
N ASP A 73 17.86 3.02 7.91
CA ASP A 73 17.23 4.18 8.54
C ASP A 73 16.92 5.26 7.49
N ASN A 74 15.63 5.44 7.17
CA ASN A 74 15.18 6.26 6.06
C ASN A 74 14.65 7.63 6.48
N ARG A 75 15.07 8.16 7.65
CA ARG A 75 14.75 9.56 8.02
C ARG A 75 15.27 10.60 7.03
N VAL A 76 16.24 10.20 6.20
CA VAL A 76 16.69 10.97 5.05
C VAL A 76 16.64 10.04 3.84
N ALA A 77 15.75 10.35 2.90
CA ALA A 77 15.53 9.55 1.70
C ALA A 77 15.67 10.41 0.43
N ASP A 78 16.19 9.79 -0.63
CA ASP A 78 16.19 10.40 -1.95
C ASP A 78 14.76 10.65 -2.42
N THR A 79 14.52 11.85 -2.93
CA THR A 79 13.16 12.29 -3.27
C THR A 79 13.07 12.71 -4.73
N LEU A 80 12.10 12.14 -5.43
CA LEU A 80 11.69 12.49 -6.77
C LEU A 80 10.43 13.35 -6.71
N ALA A 81 10.54 14.60 -7.18
CA ALA A 81 9.40 15.51 -7.30
C ALA A 81 8.68 15.29 -8.65
N LEU A 82 7.37 15.09 -8.61
CA LEU A 82 6.53 14.91 -9.79
C LEU A 82 5.35 15.88 -9.76
N SER A 83 4.77 16.13 -10.93
CA SER A 83 3.54 16.90 -11.07
C SER A 83 2.54 16.10 -11.88
N LEU A 84 1.42 15.73 -11.25
CA LEU A 84 0.37 14.94 -11.89
C LEU A 84 -0.62 15.88 -12.57
N GLU A 85 -0.76 15.74 -13.88
CA GLU A 85 -1.70 16.54 -14.67
C GLU A 85 -3.17 16.27 -14.26
N PRO A 86 -4.08 17.24 -14.46
CA PRO A 86 -5.50 17.06 -14.17
C PRO A 86 -6.09 15.80 -14.80
N TRP A 87 -6.81 15.02 -14.01
CA TRP A 87 -7.48 13.77 -14.44
C TRP A 87 -6.56 12.71 -15.05
N ALA A 88 -5.24 12.85 -14.89
CA ALA A 88 -4.26 12.00 -15.54
C ALA A 88 -3.77 10.88 -14.63
N THR A 89 -3.43 9.75 -15.25
CA THR A 89 -2.63 8.70 -14.64
C THR A 89 -1.21 8.78 -15.16
N PHE A 90 -0.25 8.93 -14.26
CA PHE A 90 1.17 8.89 -14.56
C PHE A 90 1.74 7.52 -14.17
N ASN A 91 2.41 6.85 -15.11
CA ASN A 91 3.04 5.56 -14.86
C ASN A 91 4.55 5.74 -14.76
N LEU A 92 5.15 5.29 -13.65
CA LEU A 92 6.58 5.14 -13.48
C LEU A 92 6.94 3.69 -13.76
N TRP A 93 7.40 3.42 -14.98
CA TRP A 93 7.87 2.09 -15.38
C TRP A 93 9.25 1.84 -14.80
N ASP A 94 9.42 0.71 -14.12
CA ASP A 94 10.59 0.36 -13.35
C ASP A 94 11.06 1.55 -12.49
N VAL A 95 10.27 1.90 -11.48
CA VAL A 95 10.48 3.10 -10.65
C VAL A 95 11.84 3.13 -9.97
N LEU A 96 12.47 1.98 -9.70
CA LEU A 96 13.83 1.95 -9.15
C LEU A 96 14.92 1.93 -10.23
N GLY A 97 14.53 1.82 -11.49
CA GLY A 97 15.40 1.77 -12.65
C GLY A 97 16.11 3.11 -12.96
N PRO A 98 16.93 3.13 -14.01
CA PRO A 98 17.85 4.23 -14.31
C PRO A 98 17.19 5.57 -14.65
N GLU A 99 15.89 5.58 -14.99
CA GLU A 99 15.16 6.81 -15.28
C GLU A 99 14.80 7.62 -14.01
N TYR A 100 14.71 6.94 -12.87
CA TYR A 100 14.23 7.52 -11.62
C TYR A 100 15.29 7.38 -10.52
N PHE A 101 15.22 6.34 -9.67
CA PHE A 101 16.15 6.19 -8.54
C PHE A 101 17.50 5.56 -8.92
N ALA A 102 17.59 4.82 -10.04
CA ALA A 102 18.80 4.12 -10.48
C ALA A 102 19.42 3.19 -9.40
N VAL A 103 18.55 2.49 -8.65
CA VAL A 103 18.92 1.58 -7.57
C VAL A 103 18.66 0.12 -7.96
N ARG A 104 19.61 -0.76 -7.62
CA ARG A 104 19.39 -2.21 -7.59
C ARG A 104 19.19 -2.65 -6.13
N GLY A 105 18.00 -3.13 -5.78
CA GLY A 105 17.67 -3.54 -4.42
C GLY A 105 16.18 -3.75 -4.17
N THR A 106 15.82 -3.82 -2.89
CA THR A 106 14.44 -3.90 -2.40
C THR A 106 14.18 -2.79 -1.39
N GLY A 107 12.92 -2.47 -1.18
CA GLY A 107 12.50 -1.47 -0.19
C GLY A 107 11.03 -1.15 -0.28
N SER A 108 10.61 -0.12 0.42
CA SER A 108 9.30 0.49 0.27
C SER A 108 9.40 1.78 -0.54
N ILE A 109 8.24 2.25 -0.99
CA ILE A 109 8.13 3.56 -1.65
C ILE A 109 7.09 4.37 -0.90
N LEU A 110 7.48 5.55 -0.43
CA LEU A 110 6.58 6.53 0.16
C LEU A 110 6.20 7.56 -0.91
N ILE A 111 4.91 7.83 -1.05
CA ILE A 111 4.39 8.82 -1.98
C ILE A 111 3.49 9.76 -1.19
N ILE A 112 3.79 11.06 -1.21
CA ILE A 112 3.05 12.08 -0.48
C ILE A 112 2.68 13.25 -1.40
N ALA A 113 1.54 13.85 -1.17
CA ALA A 113 1.21 15.14 -1.78
C ALA A 113 2.20 16.21 -1.27
N ASP A 114 2.64 17.09 -2.16
CA ASP A 114 3.49 18.21 -1.75
C ASP A 114 2.64 19.28 -1.06
N LEU A 115 2.61 19.23 0.27
CA LEU A 115 1.83 20.13 1.13
C LEU A 115 2.41 21.55 1.21
N SER A 116 3.51 21.85 0.50
CA SER A 116 3.94 23.24 0.33
C SER A 116 2.95 24.06 -0.49
N LEU A 117 2.07 23.41 -1.25
CA LEU A 117 0.91 24.05 -1.87
C LEU A 117 -0.22 24.27 -0.87
N SER A 118 -0.89 25.42 -0.99
CA SER A 118 -2.15 25.67 -0.31
C SER A 118 -3.25 24.81 -0.93
N CYS A 119 -3.46 23.61 -0.41
CA CYS A 119 -4.58 22.72 -0.74
C CYS A 119 -5.36 22.38 0.54
N ASP A 120 -6.69 22.23 0.44
CA ASP A 120 -7.47 21.62 1.53
C ASP A 120 -7.04 20.14 1.65
N LEU A 121 -6.45 19.78 2.80
CA LEU A 121 -5.92 18.43 3.05
C LEU A 121 -6.96 17.32 2.90
N VAL A 122 -8.26 17.66 3.01
CA VAL A 122 -9.36 16.71 2.97
C VAL A 122 -9.95 16.56 1.56
N THR A 123 -9.77 17.54 0.68
CA THR A 123 -10.43 17.50 -0.65
C THR A 123 -9.52 17.73 -1.83
N ASP A 124 -8.35 18.35 -1.65
CA ASP A 124 -7.58 18.93 -2.75
C ASP A 124 -6.17 18.33 -2.88
N CYS A 125 -5.71 17.57 -1.89
CA CYS A 125 -4.37 16.97 -1.91
C CYS A 125 -4.40 15.44 -2.09
N GLU A 126 -5.56 14.82 -2.21
CA GLU A 126 -5.67 13.36 -2.25
C GLU A 126 -5.49 12.80 -3.68
N PHE A 127 -4.88 11.62 -3.79
CA PHE A 127 -4.66 10.94 -5.07
C PHE A 127 -4.67 9.43 -4.86
N LEU A 128 -4.54 8.66 -5.95
CA LEU A 128 -4.45 7.20 -5.89
C LEU A 128 -3.06 6.71 -6.25
N VAL A 129 -2.63 5.64 -5.58
CA VAL A 129 -1.40 4.90 -5.90
C VAL A 129 -1.69 3.40 -5.98
N THR A 130 -1.23 2.78 -7.06
CA THR A 130 -1.12 1.32 -7.17
C THR A 130 0.26 0.96 -7.67
N SER A 131 0.79 -0.19 -7.27
CA SER A 131 2.01 -0.74 -7.85
C SER A 131 1.77 -2.12 -8.45
N ARG A 132 2.73 -2.55 -9.27
CA ARG A 132 2.92 -3.96 -9.59
C ARG A 132 4.40 -4.29 -9.43
N THR A 133 4.69 -5.39 -8.74
CA THR A 133 6.03 -5.96 -8.67
C THR A 133 6.01 -7.27 -9.43
N TYR A 134 6.89 -7.40 -10.42
CA TYR A 134 6.85 -8.48 -11.40
C TYR A 134 8.24 -8.87 -11.88
N THR A 135 8.35 -10.07 -12.43
CA THR A 135 9.57 -10.56 -13.06
C THR A 135 9.58 -10.24 -14.54
N ILE A 136 10.68 -9.73 -15.06
CA ILE A 136 10.98 -9.79 -16.48
C ILE A 136 11.59 -11.16 -16.76
N ASN A 137 11.11 -11.84 -17.81
CA ASN A 137 11.69 -13.13 -18.20
C ASN A 137 13.14 -12.92 -18.69
N PRO A 138 14.15 -13.53 -18.05
CA PRO A 138 15.56 -13.36 -18.44
C PRO A 138 15.88 -13.90 -19.85
N ALA A 139 15.04 -14.78 -20.41
CA ALA A 139 15.23 -15.39 -21.72
C ALA A 139 14.49 -14.67 -22.87
N GLY A 140 13.74 -13.60 -22.57
CA GLY A 140 13.00 -12.83 -23.59
C GLY A 140 11.80 -13.56 -24.20
N GLU A 141 11.39 -14.70 -23.63
CA GLU A 141 10.11 -15.34 -23.95
C GLU A 141 8.95 -14.56 -23.31
N GLY A 142 7.77 -14.60 -23.92
CA GLY A 142 6.61 -13.85 -23.43
C GLY A 142 6.09 -14.36 -22.08
N GLY A 143 5.80 -13.43 -21.16
CA GLY A 143 5.16 -13.71 -19.87
C GLY A 143 5.86 -13.04 -18.69
N GLU A 144 5.08 -12.60 -17.70
CA GLU A 144 5.53 -12.02 -16.44
C GLU A 144 4.85 -12.79 -15.30
N PHE A 145 5.58 -13.07 -14.22
CA PHE A 145 4.98 -13.43 -12.93
C PHE A 145 5.03 -12.20 -12.04
N GLY A 146 3.93 -11.85 -11.39
CA GLY A 146 3.90 -10.66 -10.55
C GLY A 146 2.58 -10.50 -9.82
N GLN A 147 2.53 -9.48 -8.98
CA GLN A 147 1.37 -9.15 -8.19
C GLN A 147 1.16 -7.64 -8.15
N THR A 148 -0.11 -7.23 -8.21
CA THR A 148 -0.49 -5.87 -7.84
C THR A 148 -0.41 -5.70 -6.34
N ILE A 149 0.37 -4.74 -5.89
CA ILE A 149 0.50 -4.38 -4.48
C ILE A 149 -0.09 -2.96 -4.36
N PRO A 150 -1.33 -2.81 -3.87
CA PRO A 150 -1.92 -1.48 -3.75
C PRO A 150 -1.11 -0.64 -2.76
N GLY A 151 -1.09 0.68 -2.96
CA GLY A 151 -0.63 1.57 -1.91
C GLY A 151 -1.49 1.36 -0.66
N SER A 152 -0.85 1.37 0.51
CA SER A 152 -1.53 1.43 1.79
C SER A 152 -1.46 2.86 2.30
N SER A 153 -2.57 3.44 2.74
CA SER A 153 -2.60 4.74 3.43
C SER A 153 -2.33 4.55 4.92
N THR A 154 -2.09 5.64 5.66
CA THR A 154 -1.85 5.55 7.11
C THR A 154 -3.01 4.90 7.88
N TRP A 155 -4.25 5.09 7.44
CA TRP A 155 -5.43 4.53 8.12
C TRP A 155 -5.61 3.02 7.90
N GLN A 156 -4.89 2.46 6.91
CA GLN A 156 -4.82 1.02 6.64
C GLN A 156 -3.59 0.38 7.28
N GLY A 157 -2.73 1.18 7.92
CA GLY A 157 -1.64 0.68 8.74
C GLY A 157 -2.16 -0.06 9.97
N ILE A 158 -1.30 -0.90 10.53
CA ILE A 158 -1.52 -1.56 11.81
C ILE A 158 -0.51 -1.00 12.83
N ASP A 159 -0.83 -1.17 14.10
CA ASP A 159 -0.01 -0.75 15.23
C ASP A 159 -0.02 -1.83 16.31
N TRP A 160 0.44 -1.48 17.51
CA TRP A 160 0.56 -2.42 18.64
C TRP A 160 -0.79 -2.91 19.19
N ASP A 161 -1.92 -2.29 18.82
CA ASP A 161 -3.26 -2.68 19.29
C ASP A 161 -4.10 -3.42 18.25
N SER A 162 -3.57 -3.55 17.02
CA SER A 162 -4.30 -4.06 15.86
C SER A 162 -3.52 -5.17 15.12
N LEU A 163 -4.26 -6.03 14.40
CA LEU A 163 -3.68 -7.12 13.60
C LEU A 163 -4.00 -6.93 12.13
N GLY A 164 -3.00 -7.16 11.28
CA GLY A 164 -3.15 -7.28 9.83
C GLY A 164 -3.28 -8.73 9.41
N TYR A 165 -4.03 -9.00 8.33
CA TYR A 165 -4.22 -10.35 7.79
C TYR A 165 -3.98 -10.38 6.28
N ALA A 166 -3.10 -11.29 5.85
CA ALA A 166 -2.92 -11.65 4.45
C ALA A 166 -3.39 -13.10 4.25
N ALA A 167 -4.57 -13.29 3.68
CA ALA A 167 -5.18 -14.59 3.45
C ALA A 167 -4.99 -15.08 2.01
N GLY A 168 -5.12 -16.39 1.78
CA GLY A 168 -5.01 -16.99 0.45
C GLY A 168 -3.57 -17.09 -0.07
N ILE A 169 -2.59 -17.00 0.84
CA ILE A 169 -1.18 -17.12 0.54
C ILE A 169 -0.83 -18.60 0.29
N LEU A 170 -0.09 -18.87 -0.79
CA LEU A 170 0.35 -20.21 -1.17
C LEU A 170 1.85 -20.37 -0.93
N ASN A 171 2.22 -21.34 -0.11
CA ASN A 171 3.61 -21.69 0.13
C ASN A 171 3.72 -23.21 0.36
N ASP A 172 4.43 -23.91 -0.52
CA ASP A 172 4.69 -25.35 -0.41
C ASP A 172 6.19 -25.69 -0.49
N GLY A 173 7.05 -24.66 -0.60
CA GLY A 173 8.49 -24.79 -0.75
C GLY A 173 8.97 -25.41 -2.06
N LEU A 174 8.05 -25.81 -2.96
CA LEU A 174 8.35 -26.53 -4.20
C LEU A 174 7.91 -25.73 -5.44
N TYR A 175 6.61 -25.47 -5.56
CA TYR A 175 6.00 -24.75 -6.69
C TYR A 175 5.57 -23.34 -6.31
N PHE A 176 5.19 -23.13 -5.05
CA PHE A 176 4.74 -21.86 -4.52
C PHE A 176 5.69 -21.38 -3.44
N ARG A 177 6.08 -20.11 -3.56
CA ARG A 177 6.85 -19.38 -2.58
C ARG A 177 6.09 -18.11 -2.25
N SER A 178 6.18 -17.70 -1.00
CA SER A 178 5.59 -16.46 -0.52
C SER A 178 6.67 -15.55 0.00
N ASN A 179 6.46 -14.26 -0.22
CA ASN A 179 7.30 -13.19 0.25
C ASN A 179 6.39 -12.20 0.98
N ILE A 180 6.91 -11.57 2.03
CA ILE A 180 6.21 -10.51 2.74
C ILE A 180 7.05 -9.23 2.61
N GLY A 181 6.38 -8.13 2.29
CA GLY A 181 6.94 -6.79 2.40
C GLY A 181 6.31 -6.10 3.59
N ILE A 182 7.13 -5.47 4.42
CA ILE A 182 6.71 -4.72 5.59
C ILE A 182 7.34 -3.35 5.46
N ALA A 183 6.56 -2.33 5.77
CA ALA A 183 7.04 -0.96 5.80
C ALA A 183 6.46 -0.21 6.99
N SER A 184 7.26 0.65 7.61
CA SER A 184 6.85 1.47 8.75
C SER A 184 6.55 2.91 8.36
N TRP A 185 5.46 3.45 8.91
CA TRP A 185 5.16 4.88 8.89
C TRP A 185 5.87 5.66 10.02
N SER A 186 6.58 4.95 10.90
CA SER A 186 7.18 5.51 12.11
C SER A 186 8.60 6.01 11.87
N GLU A 187 8.96 7.08 12.57
CA GLU A 187 10.36 7.51 12.70
C GLU A 187 11.14 6.71 13.75
N ASP A 188 10.50 5.75 14.42
CA ASP A 188 11.11 4.89 15.42
C ASP A 188 11.34 3.47 14.88
N TRP A 189 12.32 2.79 15.46
CA TRP A 189 12.50 1.36 15.28
C TRP A 189 11.22 0.63 15.71
N THR A 190 10.71 -0.21 14.81
CA THR A 190 9.43 -0.90 14.99
C THR A 190 9.66 -2.40 14.94
N SER A 191 9.25 -3.13 15.98
CA SER A 191 9.26 -4.59 15.97
C SER A 191 7.93 -5.10 15.44
N VAL A 192 7.95 -5.93 14.40
CA VAL A 192 6.76 -6.52 13.78
C VAL A 192 6.81 -8.04 13.93
N GLU A 193 5.77 -8.59 14.56
CA GLU A 193 5.58 -10.03 14.69
C GLU A 193 4.70 -10.55 13.55
N VAL A 194 5.12 -11.63 12.92
CA VAL A 194 4.43 -12.28 11.80
C VAL A 194 4.21 -13.74 12.12
N ASP A 195 2.96 -14.13 12.24
CA ASP A 195 2.56 -15.53 12.36
C ASP A 195 2.13 -16.10 11.01
N VAL A 196 2.70 -17.24 10.64
CA VAL A 196 2.25 -18.04 9.50
C VAL A 196 1.32 -19.12 10.01
N GLN A 197 0.09 -19.13 9.52
CA GLN A 197 -0.95 -20.08 9.90
C GLN A 197 -1.23 -21.06 8.75
N ASP A 198 -1.37 -22.34 9.06
CA ASP A 198 -1.82 -23.34 8.09
C ASP A 198 -3.34 -23.31 7.87
N ALA A 199 -3.83 -24.19 6.99
CA ALA A 199 -5.25 -24.24 6.61
C ALA A 199 -6.19 -24.67 7.76
N ASP A 200 -5.65 -25.28 8.83
CA ASP A 200 -6.39 -25.67 10.02
C ASP A 200 -6.37 -24.56 11.10
N GLY A 201 -5.67 -23.45 10.83
CA GLY A 201 -5.54 -22.29 11.72
C GLY A 201 -4.44 -22.46 12.78
N VAL A 202 -3.53 -23.43 12.60
CA VAL A 202 -2.40 -23.63 13.51
C VAL A 202 -1.25 -22.72 13.07
N ILE A 203 -0.67 -21.97 14.01
CA ILE A 203 0.57 -21.23 13.77
C ILE A 203 1.70 -22.25 13.58
N VAL A 204 2.28 -22.27 12.38
CA VAL A 204 3.36 -23.18 12.00
C VAL A 204 4.73 -22.49 12.06
N GLU A 205 4.76 -21.16 12.02
CA GLU A 205 5.96 -20.35 12.14
C GLU A 205 5.62 -18.97 12.70
N SER A 206 6.51 -18.41 13.51
CA SER A 206 6.44 -17.03 14.00
C SER A 206 7.78 -16.35 13.73
N LEU A 207 7.75 -15.14 13.18
CA LEU A 207 8.92 -14.33 12.88
C LEU A 207 8.80 -12.99 13.61
N THR A 208 9.93 -12.48 14.10
CA THR A 208 10.03 -11.10 14.58
C THR A 208 10.98 -10.35 13.67
N LEU A 209 10.50 -9.24 13.12
CA LEU A 209 11.22 -8.40 12.17
C LEU A 209 11.42 -7.01 12.78
N GLU A 210 12.66 -6.56 12.82
CA GLU A 210 12.98 -5.19 13.24
C GLU A 210 12.98 -4.31 12.00
N VAL A 211 12.08 -3.34 11.97
CA VAL A 211 11.84 -2.42 10.87
C VAL A 211 12.44 -1.06 11.26
N PRO A 212 13.48 -0.59 10.55
CA PRO A 212 14.05 0.72 10.79
C PRO A 212 13.05 1.88 10.56
N PRO A 213 13.40 3.08 11.02
CA PRO A 213 12.62 4.30 10.76
C PRO A 213 12.29 4.50 9.28
N TYR A 214 11.01 4.68 8.96
CA TYR A 214 10.47 4.87 7.61
C TYR A 214 10.90 3.83 6.56
N GLY A 215 11.26 2.62 6.97
CA GLY A 215 11.60 1.53 6.06
C GLY A 215 11.13 0.23 6.63
#